data_AF-A0A6A5URI0-F1
#
_entry.id   AF-A0A6A5URI0-F1
#
_cell.length_a   1.000
_cell.length_b   1.000
_cell.length_c   1.000
_cell.angle_alpha   90.00
_cell.angle_beta   90.00
_cell.angle_gamma   90.00
#
_symmetry.space_group_name_H-M   'P 1'
#
loop_
_entity.id
_entity.type
_entity.pdbx_description
1 polymer ?
#
loop_
_entity_poly.entity_id
_entity_poly.type
_entity_poly.pdbx_seq_one_letter_code
_entity_poly.pdbx_strand_id
1 'polypeptide(L)'
;MSRGSCTFHVFCLVSYHAPAYAITGTCIHRITAPPRPPETAPPNFTSYHRTRNTIAVTMGDITGLEDLFPRAKDVPAKGEVYRQVHQRLKQLAEVRALVRNTSKNGDDLLREPPYYLSEIFQIKYPDTPFRLDVIPSSDQIKREIEQAQTWLLQTITLQARHLPREHMIRILRFALEKPESDWNDIDKLYMALTDAEESDAEDRLDFAFALVLHYRYAETYAPVLRKLQEHEQHRIRLERQRSPTGPSQEAIRARISQKVQSVKVDNFACAIPVSSIVNTPSEEERGCPVCRNDYLDFASFDIADLIADYPVKIKYCGHVIGKSCLETWMDTPLADPAKYPHRTCPLCRTEIEGVDLPTQPDFLRQHVDEDRRAVFLADRLGLEDEECWDGLLRLMSEEIVLEELLAEVEGKLMVNGEEQECLAKAKTVLKDKLKELGEEKGAWGFSTKEAKWAIAKKAWANLVKAGA
;
A
#
# COMPACT_ATOMS: atom_id res chain seq x y z
N MET A 1 53.55 -38.60 -40.45
CA MET A 1 53.63 -39.92 -39.80
C MET A 1 52.27 -40.18 -39.13
N SER A 2 51.35 -40.88 -39.82
CA SER A 2 50.99 -42.30 -39.57
C SER A 2 50.39 -42.47 -38.16
N ARG A 3 49.17 -42.92 -37.88
CA ARG A 3 48.03 -43.64 -38.50
C ARG A 3 46.81 -43.21 -37.64
N GLY A 4 45.53 -43.26 -38.00
CA GLY A 4 44.80 -43.98 -39.05
C GLY A 4 43.52 -44.57 -38.43
N SER A 5 42.42 -44.52 -39.18
CA SER A 5 41.24 -45.43 -39.14
C SER A 5 40.29 -45.38 -37.93
N CYS A 6 38.96 -45.53 -38.02
CA CYS A 6 38.01 -45.61 -39.13
C CYS A 6 36.56 -45.81 -38.58
N THR A 7 35.56 -45.11 -39.18
CA THR A 7 34.22 -45.59 -39.65
C THR A 7 33.21 -46.33 -38.72
N PHE A 8 31.86 -46.31 -38.85
CA PHE A 8 30.95 -46.47 -40.02
C PHE A 8 29.48 -46.04 -39.68
N HIS A 9 28.77 -45.50 -40.70
CA HIS A 9 27.33 -45.41 -41.11
C HIS A 9 26.14 -45.85 -40.18
N VAL A 10 24.90 -45.30 -40.31
CA VAL A 10 23.80 -45.60 -41.31
C VAL A 10 22.70 -44.50 -41.23
N PHE A 11 22.41 -43.70 -42.28
CA PHE A 11 21.30 -43.74 -43.27
C PHE A 11 19.83 -43.92 -42.78
N CYS A 12 18.95 -42.95 -43.06
CA CYS A 12 17.85 -43.10 -44.05
C CYS A 12 17.07 -41.79 -44.32
N LEU A 13 16.91 -41.49 -45.62
CA LEU A 13 16.00 -40.53 -46.27
C LEU A 13 14.59 -41.13 -46.42
N VAL A 14 13.54 -40.29 -46.53
CA VAL A 14 12.52 -40.38 -47.60
C VAL A 14 11.89 -39.00 -47.85
N SER A 15 11.97 -38.55 -49.10
CA SER A 15 11.17 -37.48 -49.73
C SER A 15 9.95 -38.09 -50.46
N TYR A 16 8.91 -37.30 -50.79
CA TYR A 16 8.37 -37.12 -52.17
C TYR A 16 6.95 -36.48 -52.21
N HIS A 17 6.88 -35.34 -52.91
CA HIS A 17 5.92 -34.88 -53.95
C HIS A 17 4.39 -34.77 -53.77
N ALA A 18 3.91 -33.60 -54.24
CA ALA A 18 2.54 -33.22 -54.63
C ALA A 18 2.02 -33.95 -55.89
N PRO A 19 0.75 -33.77 -56.33
CA PRO A 19 0.44 -32.68 -57.27
C PRO A 19 -1.00 -32.10 -57.22
N ALA A 20 -1.21 -31.08 -58.06
CA ALA A 20 -2.35 -30.19 -58.26
C ALA A 20 -3.55 -30.77 -59.05
N TYR A 21 -4.70 -30.08 -58.99
CA TYR A 21 -5.66 -29.93 -60.11
C TYR A 21 -6.39 -28.57 -60.02
N ALA A 22 -6.70 -28.02 -61.19
CA ALA A 22 -7.25 -26.68 -61.44
C ALA A 22 -8.56 -26.73 -62.25
N ILE A 23 -9.06 -25.53 -62.58
CA ILE A 23 -10.07 -25.11 -63.60
C ILE A 23 -11.55 -25.32 -63.17
N THR A 24 -12.58 -24.46 -63.32
CA THR A 24 -12.99 -23.23 -64.08
C THR A 24 -14.03 -22.51 -63.17
N GLY A 25 -14.19 -21.19 -63.02
CA GLY A 25 -14.45 -20.16 -64.03
C GLY A 25 -15.90 -19.63 -63.91
N THR A 26 -16.10 -18.35 -63.54
CA THR A 26 -17.04 -17.38 -64.18
C THR A 26 -17.18 -16.10 -63.33
N CYS A 27 -17.12 -14.96 -64.02
CA CYS A 27 -17.25 -13.60 -63.49
C CYS A 27 -18.72 -13.20 -63.35
N ILE A 28 -19.07 -12.49 -62.27
CA ILE A 28 -20.20 -11.54 -62.25
C ILE A 28 -19.74 -10.28 -61.50
N HIS A 29 -19.77 -9.15 -62.20
CA HIS A 29 -19.60 -7.81 -61.65
C HIS A 29 -20.70 -7.48 -60.63
N ARG A 30 -20.33 -7.00 -59.45
CA ARG A 30 -21.17 -6.07 -58.69
C ARG A 30 -20.32 -5.09 -57.88
N ILE A 31 -20.44 -3.82 -58.29
CA ILE A 31 -19.97 -2.65 -57.57
C ILE A 31 -20.88 -2.47 -56.35
N THR A 32 -20.34 -2.56 -55.14
CA THR A 32 -20.97 -2.06 -53.91
C THR A 32 -19.88 -1.59 -52.94
N ALA A 33 -20.14 -0.45 -52.31
CA ALA A 33 -19.31 0.41 -51.47
C ALA A 33 -18.32 -0.25 -50.47
N PRO A 34 -17.26 0.46 -50.04
CA PRO A 34 -16.32 -0.04 -49.05
C PRO A 34 -16.99 -0.30 -47.70
N PRO A 35 -16.62 -1.38 -46.98
CA PRO A 35 -17.12 -1.65 -45.65
C PRO A 35 -16.53 -0.64 -44.65
N ARG A 36 -17.41 -0.07 -43.81
CA ARG A 36 -17.01 0.68 -42.61
C ARG A 36 -16.12 -0.21 -41.72
N PRO A 37 -15.08 0.36 -41.07
CA PRO A 37 -14.34 -0.37 -40.06
C PRO A 37 -15.28 -0.74 -38.89
N PRO A 38 -15.06 -1.89 -38.22
CA PRO A 38 -15.86 -2.26 -37.06
C PRO A 38 -15.61 -1.23 -35.95
N GLU A 39 -16.72 -0.66 -35.45
CA GLU A 39 -16.74 0.10 -34.21
C GLU A 39 -16.08 -0.73 -33.12
N THR A 40 -15.03 -0.17 -32.54
CA THR A 40 -14.38 -0.66 -31.35
C THR A 40 -15.42 -0.83 -30.25
N ALA A 41 -15.79 -2.09 -29.98
CA ALA A 41 -16.50 -2.43 -28.76
C ALA A 41 -15.64 -1.92 -27.58
N PRO A 42 -16.22 -1.16 -26.63
CA PRO A 42 -15.50 -0.75 -25.45
C PRO A 42 -15.04 -2.01 -24.67
N PRO A 43 -13.88 -1.96 -23.99
CA PRO A 43 -13.39 -3.09 -23.23
C PRO A 43 -14.44 -3.51 -22.20
N ASN A 44 -14.72 -4.81 -22.16
CA ASN A 44 -15.59 -5.45 -21.18
C ASN A 44 -15.06 -5.19 -19.75
N PHE A 45 -15.57 -4.15 -19.11
CA PHE A 45 -15.35 -3.85 -17.68
C PHE A 45 -16.07 -4.84 -16.73
N THR A 46 -16.74 -5.86 -17.26
CA THR A 46 -17.61 -6.76 -16.51
C THR A 46 -16.87 -7.86 -15.75
N SER A 47 -15.57 -8.10 -15.98
CA SER A 47 -14.83 -9.14 -15.25
C SER A 47 -14.17 -8.67 -13.95
N TYR A 48 -13.93 -7.37 -13.76
CA TYR A 48 -13.31 -6.83 -12.54
C TYR A 48 -14.24 -6.82 -11.31
N HIS A 49 -15.57 -6.85 -11.53
CA HIS A 49 -16.54 -6.79 -10.44
C HIS A 49 -16.82 -8.12 -9.73
N ARG A 50 -16.35 -9.27 -10.26
CA ARG A 50 -16.70 -10.58 -9.68
C ARG A 50 -15.89 -10.97 -8.44
N THR A 51 -14.67 -10.47 -8.27
CA THR A 51 -13.78 -10.89 -7.16
C THR A 51 -13.83 -9.98 -5.93
N ARG A 52 -14.19 -8.70 -6.08
CA ARG A 52 -14.42 -7.78 -4.95
C ARG A 52 -15.77 -7.98 -4.24
N ASN A 53 -16.66 -8.82 -4.80
CA ASN A 53 -17.93 -9.17 -4.16
C ASN A 53 -17.78 -10.07 -2.93
N THR A 54 -16.60 -10.60 -2.61
CA THR A 54 -16.45 -11.46 -1.43
C THR A 54 -16.67 -10.70 -0.12
N ILE A 55 -16.33 -9.41 -0.04
CA ILE A 55 -16.61 -8.54 1.13
C ILE A 55 -18.08 -8.11 1.15
N ALA A 56 -18.68 -7.84 -0.02
CA ALA A 56 -20.10 -7.56 -0.13
C ALA A 56 -20.97 -8.79 0.23
N VAL A 57 -20.47 -10.00 -0.03
CA VAL A 57 -21.11 -11.26 0.36
C VAL A 57 -20.95 -11.54 1.85
N THR A 58 -19.81 -11.25 2.48
CA THR A 58 -19.66 -11.45 3.95
C THR A 58 -20.36 -10.38 4.78
N MET A 59 -20.47 -9.14 4.28
CA MET A 59 -21.23 -8.08 4.95
C MET A 59 -22.75 -8.21 4.71
N GLY A 60 -23.17 -8.74 3.56
CA GLY A 60 -24.58 -8.92 3.19
C GLY A 60 -25.37 -9.90 4.08
N ASP A 61 -24.69 -10.73 4.87
CA ASP A 61 -25.31 -11.70 5.79
C ASP A 61 -25.70 -11.07 7.15
N ILE A 62 -25.29 -9.84 7.44
CA ILE A 62 -25.63 -9.16 8.70
C ILE A 62 -27.00 -8.47 8.55
N THR A 63 -28.05 -9.10 9.07
CA THR A 63 -29.42 -8.53 9.05
C THR A 63 -29.46 -7.15 9.74
N GLY A 64 -29.96 -6.13 9.02
CA GLY A 64 -30.02 -4.73 9.47
C GLY A 64 -28.80 -3.88 9.08
N LEU A 65 -27.79 -4.46 8.42
CA LEU A 65 -26.65 -3.71 7.90
C LEU A 65 -27.06 -2.83 6.72
N GLU A 66 -28.06 -3.22 5.94
CA GLU A 66 -28.61 -2.41 4.85
C GLU A 66 -29.25 -1.10 5.34
N ASP A 67 -29.72 -1.05 6.60
CA ASP A 67 -30.26 0.17 7.22
C ASP A 67 -29.16 1.19 7.53
N LEU A 68 -27.93 0.71 7.76
CA LEU A 68 -26.74 1.56 7.87
C LEU A 68 -26.11 1.89 6.51
N PHE A 69 -26.34 1.04 5.50
CA PHE A 69 -25.57 1.03 4.26
C PHE A 69 -26.44 0.73 3.02
N PRO A 70 -27.16 1.72 2.48
CA PRO A 70 -28.08 1.53 1.35
C PRO A 70 -27.36 1.13 0.04
N ARG A 71 -28.04 0.33 -0.79
CA ARG A 71 -27.54 -0.11 -2.11
C ARG A 71 -27.54 1.06 -3.11
N ALA A 72 -26.42 1.26 -3.82
CA ALA A 72 -26.25 2.36 -4.77
C ALA A 72 -27.04 2.15 -6.07
N LYS A 73 -27.37 3.26 -6.75
CA LYS A 73 -27.91 3.26 -8.12
C LYS A 73 -26.76 3.09 -9.12
N ASP A 74 -26.91 2.20 -10.10
CA ASP A 74 -25.91 1.91 -11.15
C ASP A 74 -25.75 3.03 -12.21
N VAL A 75 -26.41 4.18 -12.03
CA VAL A 75 -26.34 5.31 -12.96
C VAL A 75 -25.09 6.15 -12.67
N PRO A 76 -24.33 6.68 -13.65
CA PRO A 76 -23.19 7.56 -13.39
C PRO A 76 -23.62 8.89 -12.74
N ALA A 77 -22.84 9.38 -11.75
CA ALA A 77 -23.09 10.69 -11.14
C ALA A 77 -22.66 11.84 -12.06
N LYS A 78 -23.11 13.07 -11.77
CA LYS A 78 -22.52 14.28 -12.36
C LYS A 78 -21.07 14.44 -11.87
N GLY A 79 -20.18 14.96 -12.73
CA GLY A 79 -18.75 15.15 -12.37
C GLY A 79 -18.52 16.00 -11.11
N GLU A 80 -19.42 16.95 -10.84
CA GLU A 80 -19.41 17.77 -9.60
C GLU A 80 -19.52 16.91 -8.34
N VAL A 81 -20.43 15.93 -8.33
CA VAL A 81 -20.64 15.03 -7.20
C VAL A 81 -19.38 14.22 -6.92
N TYR A 82 -18.70 13.72 -7.96
CA TYR A 82 -17.44 13.00 -7.78
C TYR A 82 -16.32 13.87 -7.20
N ARG A 83 -16.24 15.14 -7.59
CA ARG A 83 -15.25 16.07 -7.01
C ARG A 83 -15.50 16.24 -5.50
N GLN A 84 -16.75 16.45 -5.12
CA GLN A 84 -17.14 16.56 -3.72
C GLN A 84 -16.90 15.26 -2.95
N VAL A 85 -17.20 14.09 -3.55
CA VAL A 85 -16.88 12.79 -2.93
C VAL A 85 -15.39 12.65 -2.66
N HIS A 86 -14.52 13.02 -3.60
CA HIS A 86 -13.07 12.94 -3.38
C HIS A 86 -12.59 13.87 -2.26
N GLN A 87 -13.09 15.10 -2.21
CA GLN A 87 -12.79 16.02 -1.11
C GLN A 87 -13.23 15.45 0.24
N ARG A 88 -14.47 14.93 0.31
CA ARG A 88 -15.03 14.34 1.53
C ARG A 88 -14.28 13.09 2.00
N LEU A 89 -13.78 12.27 1.07
CA LEU A 89 -12.93 11.13 1.43
C LEU A 89 -11.60 11.58 2.05
N LYS A 90 -11.00 12.67 1.55
CA LYS A 90 -9.79 13.25 2.14
C LYS A 90 -10.06 13.71 3.58
N GLN A 91 -11.15 14.43 3.79
CA GLN A 91 -11.56 14.90 5.13
C GLN A 91 -11.86 13.74 6.09
N LEU A 92 -12.51 12.69 5.60
CA LEU A 92 -12.72 11.48 6.39
C LEU A 92 -11.40 10.80 6.79
N ALA A 93 -10.40 10.81 5.91
CA ALA A 93 -9.08 10.26 6.20
C ALA A 93 -8.39 11.07 7.32
N GLU A 94 -8.51 12.40 7.30
CA GLU A 94 -8.02 13.29 8.36
C GLU A 94 -8.67 12.95 9.73
N VAL A 95 -10.01 12.81 9.77
CA VAL A 95 -10.72 12.42 11.00
C VAL A 95 -10.31 11.02 11.49
N ARG A 96 -10.13 10.06 10.58
CA ARG A 96 -9.66 8.71 10.93
C ARG A 96 -8.23 8.72 11.49
N ALA A 97 -7.36 9.55 10.92
CA ALA A 97 -6.00 9.73 11.42
C ALA A 97 -6.00 10.32 12.83
N LEU A 98 -6.84 11.33 13.08
CA LEU A 98 -7.05 11.92 14.41
C LEU A 98 -7.46 10.84 15.44
N VAL A 99 -8.54 10.09 15.18
CA VAL A 99 -9.02 9.02 16.06
C VAL A 99 -7.95 7.94 16.31
N ARG A 100 -7.18 7.57 15.29
CA ARG A 100 -6.12 6.54 15.38
C ARG A 100 -4.95 7.01 16.25
N ASN A 101 -4.54 8.26 16.11
CA ASN A 101 -3.40 8.81 16.84
C ASN A 101 -3.74 9.00 18.32
N THR A 102 -4.94 9.48 18.63
CA THR A 102 -5.36 9.69 20.02
C THR A 102 -5.57 8.38 20.79
N SER A 103 -6.08 7.33 20.14
CA SER A 103 -6.22 6.00 20.75
C SER A 103 -4.89 5.41 21.25
N LYS A 104 -3.73 5.89 20.77
CA LYS A 104 -2.40 5.44 21.21
C LYS A 104 -1.86 6.25 22.40
N ASN A 105 -2.27 7.51 22.52
CA ASN A 105 -1.71 8.45 23.49
C ASN A 105 -2.56 8.59 24.77
N GLY A 106 -3.79 8.08 24.78
CA GLY A 106 -4.66 8.10 25.96
C GLY A 106 -5.28 9.46 26.27
N ASP A 107 -5.09 10.47 25.41
CA ASP A 107 -5.93 11.67 25.33
C ASP A 107 -7.36 11.24 24.90
N ASP A 108 -8.47 11.88 25.22
CA ASP A 108 -8.76 13.31 25.31
C ASP A 108 -9.89 13.71 24.35
N LEU A 109 -10.17 12.91 23.31
CA LEU A 109 -11.13 13.28 22.25
C LEU A 109 -12.56 13.39 22.77
N LEU A 110 -13.32 14.37 22.28
CA LEU A 110 -14.75 14.55 22.56
C LEU A 110 -15.05 14.81 24.04
N ARG A 111 -14.18 15.55 24.74
CA ARG A 111 -14.40 15.97 26.14
C ARG A 111 -15.09 17.30 26.31
N GLU A 112 -15.55 17.87 25.20
CA GLU A 112 -16.18 19.17 25.22
C GLU A 112 -17.40 19.21 26.17
N PRO A 113 -17.56 20.31 26.91
CA PRO A 113 -18.64 20.43 27.86
C PRO A 113 -20.00 20.54 27.14
N PRO A 114 -21.11 20.13 27.77
CA PRO A 114 -22.43 20.11 27.12
C PRO A 114 -22.86 21.44 26.50
N TYR A 115 -22.44 22.58 27.08
CA TYR A 115 -22.79 23.90 26.56
C TYR A 115 -22.13 24.17 25.20
N TYR A 116 -20.89 23.73 25.00
CA TYR A 116 -20.18 23.88 23.73
C TYR A 116 -20.83 23.01 22.65
N LEU A 117 -21.18 21.76 22.99
CA LEU A 117 -21.90 20.86 22.09
C LEU A 117 -23.28 21.40 21.69
N SER A 118 -23.96 22.11 22.59
CA SER A 118 -25.23 22.79 22.29
C SER A 118 -24.99 23.97 21.33
N GLU A 119 -23.95 24.77 21.57
CA GLU A 119 -23.59 25.91 20.71
C GLU A 119 -23.27 25.47 19.27
N ILE A 120 -22.38 24.50 19.08
CA ILE A 120 -22.02 24.01 17.74
C ILE A 120 -23.23 23.40 17.02
N PHE A 121 -24.13 22.73 17.74
CA PHE A 121 -25.35 22.18 17.17
C PHE A 121 -26.32 23.29 16.73
N GLN A 122 -26.50 24.32 17.58
CA GLN A 122 -27.40 25.44 17.30
C GLN A 122 -26.92 26.34 16.16
N ILE A 123 -25.61 26.42 15.89
CA ILE A 123 -25.09 27.12 14.70
C ILE A 123 -25.67 26.53 13.41
N LYS A 124 -25.76 25.20 13.32
CA LYS A 124 -26.28 24.50 12.13
C LYS A 124 -27.78 24.27 12.18
N TYR A 125 -28.38 24.20 13.38
CA TYR A 125 -29.81 23.98 13.58
C TYR A 125 -30.41 24.97 14.59
N PRO A 126 -30.52 26.27 14.24
CA PRO A 126 -30.90 27.33 15.19
C PRO A 126 -32.31 27.18 15.78
N ASP A 127 -33.22 26.57 15.02
CA ASP A 127 -34.62 26.38 15.43
C ASP A 127 -34.85 25.06 16.20
N THR A 128 -33.82 24.24 16.39
CA THR A 128 -33.95 22.92 17.02
C THR A 128 -33.33 22.93 18.42
N PRO A 129 -34.12 22.76 19.50
CA PRO A 129 -33.58 22.76 20.85
C PRO A 129 -32.66 21.56 21.03
N PHE A 130 -31.46 21.80 21.58
CA PHE A 130 -30.51 20.72 21.81
C PHE A 130 -30.99 19.82 22.95
N ARG A 131 -30.93 18.50 22.73
CA ARG A 131 -31.56 17.52 23.60
C ARG A 131 -31.02 17.53 25.04
N LEU A 132 -29.71 17.77 25.21
CA LEU A 132 -29.10 17.76 26.55
C LEU A 132 -29.62 18.89 27.44
N ASP A 133 -30.11 19.99 26.85
CA ASP A 133 -30.64 21.14 27.61
C ASP A 133 -31.94 20.81 28.36
N VAL A 134 -32.61 19.73 27.96
CA VAL A 134 -33.87 19.27 28.55
C VAL A 134 -33.65 18.18 29.62
N ILE A 135 -32.44 17.65 29.75
CA ILE A 135 -32.14 16.56 30.70
C ILE A 135 -31.80 17.16 32.08
N PRO A 136 -32.61 16.90 33.13
CA PRO A 136 -32.41 17.53 34.43
C PRO A 136 -31.29 16.88 35.27
N SER A 137 -30.87 15.66 34.94
CA SER A 137 -29.91 14.89 35.73
C SER A 137 -28.50 14.95 35.14
N SER A 138 -27.56 15.52 35.89
CA SER A 138 -26.13 15.52 35.52
C SER A 138 -25.56 14.11 35.32
N ASP A 139 -26.04 13.11 36.07
CA ASP A 139 -25.57 11.72 35.95
C ASP A 139 -26.12 11.05 34.70
N GLN A 140 -27.31 11.46 34.25
CA GLN A 140 -27.83 11.01 32.96
C GLN A 140 -27.03 11.63 31.81
N ILE A 141 -26.75 12.94 31.87
CA ILE A 141 -25.95 13.63 30.85
C ILE A 141 -24.57 12.97 30.70
N LYS A 142 -23.87 12.71 31.81
CA LYS A 142 -22.56 12.04 31.79
C LYS A 142 -22.62 10.67 31.11
N ARG A 143 -23.61 9.85 31.45
CA ARG A 143 -23.77 8.51 30.84
C ARG A 143 -24.06 8.58 29.35
N GLU A 144 -24.89 9.53 28.92
CA GLU A 144 -25.20 9.70 27.49
C GLU A 144 -23.97 10.19 26.70
N ILE A 145 -23.17 11.08 27.28
CA ILE A 145 -21.87 11.53 26.73
C ILE A 145 -20.91 10.36 26.57
N GLU A 146 -20.68 9.58 27.62
CA GLU A 146 -19.78 8.42 27.58
C GLU A 146 -20.23 7.38 26.55
N GLN A 147 -21.55 7.13 26.46
CA GLN A 147 -22.11 6.18 25.51
C GLN A 147 -21.96 6.68 24.06
N ALA A 148 -22.25 7.96 23.81
CA ALA A 148 -22.11 8.59 22.50
C ALA A 148 -20.65 8.62 22.02
N GLN A 149 -19.74 8.97 22.91
CA GLN A 149 -18.31 9.03 22.64
C GLN A 149 -17.78 7.65 22.28
N THR A 150 -18.08 6.65 23.13
CA THR A 150 -17.68 5.26 22.90
C THR A 150 -18.22 4.75 21.57
N TRP A 151 -19.49 5.00 21.28
CA TRP A 151 -20.13 4.53 20.06
C TRP A 151 -19.53 5.19 18.80
N LEU A 152 -19.32 6.50 18.80
CA LEU A 152 -18.80 7.23 17.63
C LEU A 152 -17.38 6.78 17.29
N LEU A 153 -16.49 6.74 18.29
CA LEU A 153 -15.09 6.34 18.09
C LEU A 153 -14.97 4.88 17.64
N GLN A 154 -15.75 3.97 18.22
CA GLN A 154 -15.79 2.57 17.79
C GLN A 154 -16.34 2.43 16.37
N THR A 155 -17.36 3.21 16.02
CA THR A 155 -17.96 3.22 14.69
C THR A 155 -16.93 3.67 13.65
N ILE A 156 -16.24 4.80 13.85
CA ILE A 156 -15.18 5.29 12.94
C ILE A 156 -14.07 4.24 12.78
N THR A 157 -13.64 3.62 13.90
CA THR A 157 -12.57 2.61 13.91
C THR A 157 -12.96 1.36 13.13
N LEU A 158 -14.15 0.82 13.35
CA LEU A 158 -14.62 -0.37 12.65
C LEU A 158 -14.88 -0.08 11.16
N GLN A 159 -15.38 1.10 10.84
CA GLN A 159 -15.58 1.50 9.45
C GLN A 159 -14.26 1.61 8.69
N ALA A 160 -13.23 2.18 9.31
CA ALA A 160 -11.90 2.26 8.69
C ALA A 160 -11.31 0.87 8.39
N ARG A 161 -11.67 -0.16 9.17
CA ARG A 161 -11.21 -1.54 8.99
C ARG A 161 -12.08 -2.36 8.02
N HIS A 162 -13.37 -2.10 7.96
CA HIS A 162 -14.33 -2.99 7.28
C HIS A 162 -14.99 -2.41 6.05
N LEU A 163 -15.02 -1.08 5.90
CA LEU A 163 -15.64 -0.44 4.75
C LEU A 163 -14.59 -0.12 3.70
N PRO A 164 -14.58 -0.84 2.56
CA PRO A 164 -13.67 -0.52 1.47
C PRO A 164 -14.00 0.86 0.89
N ARG A 165 -13.02 1.49 0.24
CA ARG A 165 -13.14 2.85 -0.31
C ARG A 165 -14.34 3.00 -1.24
N GLU A 166 -14.63 2.00 -2.06
CA GLU A 166 -15.78 1.98 -2.98
C GLU A 166 -17.12 2.01 -2.25
N HIS A 167 -17.17 1.48 -1.02
CA HIS A 167 -18.36 1.58 -0.19
C HIS A 167 -18.54 3.01 0.34
N MET A 168 -17.47 3.65 0.80
CA MET A 168 -17.51 5.05 1.24
C MET A 168 -17.89 6.00 0.11
N ILE A 169 -17.34 5.80 -1.10
CA ILE A 169 -17.74 6.54 -2.31
C ILE A 169 -19.25 6.46 -2.53
N ARG A 170 -19.83 5.26 -2.37
CA ARG A 170 -21.26 5.04 -2.56
C ARG A 170 -22.11 5.77 -1.53
N ILE A 171 -21.76 5.70 -0.25
CA ILE A 171 -22.48 6.40 0.83
C ILE A 171 -22.45 7.91 0.58
N LEU A 172 -21.26 8.48 0.40
CA LEU A 172 -21.09 9.92 0.23
C LEU A 172 -21.81 10.42 -1.02
N ARG A 173 -21.68 9.68 -2.14
CA ARG A 173 -22.40 10.01 -3.36
C ARG A 173 -23.91 9.99 -3.16
N PHE A 174 -24.43 8.96 -2.49
CA PHE A 174 -25.86 8.81 -2.28
C PHE A 174 -26.44 9.94 -1.42
N ALA A 175 -25.72 10.37 -0.39
CA ALA A 175 -26.10 11.53 0.42
C ALA A 175 -26.07 12.84 -0.40
N LEU A 176 -25.01 13.07 -1.18
CA LEU A 176 -24.84 14.27 -2.01
C LEU A 176 -25.86 14.42 -3.15
N GLU A 177 -26.41 13.32 -3.64
CA GLU A 177 -27.43 13.33 -4.69
C GLU A 177 -28.85 13.58 -4.16
N LYS A 178 -29.05 13.57 -2.84
CA LYS A 178 -30.33 13.83 -2.18
C LYS A 178 -30.37 15.24 -1.59
N PRO A 179 -31.56 15.85 -1.48
CA PRO A 179 -31.72 17.04 -0.64
C PRO A 179 -31.47 16.67 0.83
N GLU A 180 -30.96 17.62 1.61
CA GLU A 180 -30.64 17.45 3.04
C GLU A 180 -31.85 17.00 3.89
N SER A 181 -33.06 17.44 3.50
CA SER A 181 -34.31 17.02 4.13
C SER A 181 -34.55 15.51 4.09
N ASP A 182 -33.92 14.81 3.14
CA ASP A 182 -34.13 13.38 2.86
C ASP A 182 -32.94 12.53 3.36
N TRP A 183 -31.99 13.14 4.06
CA TRP A 183 -30.87 12.42 4.67
C TRP A 183 -31.37 11.56 5.83
N ASN A 184 -30.99 10.28 5.78
CA ASN A 184 -31.13 9.41 6.95
C ASN A 184 -30.05 9.73 8.00
N ASP A 185 -30.10 9.08 9.15
CA ASP A 185 -29.17 9.32 10.25
C ASP A 185 -27.70 9.13 9.86
N ILE A 186 -27.42 8.15 9.00
CA ILE A 186 -26.07 7.82 8.57
C ILE A 186 -25.57 8.80 7.52
N ASP A 187 -26.44 9.24 6.60
CA ASP A 187 -26.17 10.34 5.68
C ASP A 187 -25.76 11.59 6.49
N LYS A 188 -26.55 11.97 7.51
CA LYS A 188 -26.25 13.10 8.39
C LYS A 188 -24.90 12.96 9.10
N LEU A 189 -24.65 11.80 9.71
CA LEU A 189 -23.40 11.52 10.41
C LEU A 189 -22.19 11.66 9.48
N TYR A 190 -22.24 11.08 8.27
CA TYR A 190 -21.13 11.16 7.34
C TYR A 190 -20.97 12.53 6.69
N MET A 191 -22.07 13.23 6.43
CA MET A 191 -22.00 14.60 5.92
C MET A 191 -21.37 15.54 6.95
N ALA A 192 -21.60 15.33 8.25
CA ALA A 192 -20.94 16.04 9.35
C ALA A 192 -19.45 15.68 9.48
N LEU A 193 -19.11 14.38 9.48
CA LEU A 193 -17.71 13.93 9.55
C LEU A 193 -16.85 14.37 8.35
N THR A 194 -17.50 14.79 7.26
CA THR A 194 -16.84 15.19 6.00
C THR A 194 -17.27 16.57 5.55
N ASP A 195 -17.68 17.45 6.45
CA ASP A 195 -18.16 18.77 6.06
C ASP A 195 -17.07 19.55 5.31
N ALA A 196 -17.42 20.11 4.15
CA ALA A 196 -16.51 20.86 3.29
C ALA A 196 -16.22 22.26 3.82
N GLU A 197 -17.15 22.81 4.62
CA GLU A 197 -17.05 24.15 5.18
C GLU A 197 -16.14 24.20 6.41
N GLU A 198 -16.08 23.10 7.17
CA GLU A 198 -15.18 22.96 8.30
C GLU A 198 -13.80 22.51 7.85
N SER A 199 -12.78 23.33 8.10
CA SER A 199 -11.40 22.98 7.74
C SER A 199 -10.78 21.99 8.73
N ASP A 200 -11.11 22.07 10.01
CA ASP A 200 -10.51 21.23 11.06
C ASP A 200 -11.18 19.86 11.16
N ALA A 201 -10.38 18.82 11.38
CA ALA A 201 -10.87 17.47 11.66
C ALA A 201 -11.49 17.36 13.05
N GLU A 202 -11.03 18.15 14.02
CA GLU A 202 -11.57 18.16 15.39
C GLU A 202 -12.99 18.76 15.40
N ASP A 203 -13.20 19.92 14.78
CA ASP A 203 -14.52 20.55 14.65
C ASP A 203 -15.56 19.65 13.97
N ARG A 204 -15.15 18.94 12.89
CA ARG A 204 -16.00 17.96 12.21
C ARG A 204 -16.38 16.80 13.12
N LEU A 205 -15.45 16.34 13.95
CA LEU A 205 -15.65 15.24 14.89
C LEU A 205 -16.56 15.67 16.05
N ASP A 206 -16.38 16.89 16.59
CA ASP A 206 -17.22 17.47 17.63
C ASP A 206 -18.66 17.69 17.15
N PHE A 207 -18.83 18.20 15.93
CA PHE A 207 -20.17 18.35 15.36
C PHE A 207 -20.86 16.99 15.14
N ALA A 208 -20.13 15.99 14.63
CA ALA A 208 -20.64 14.63 14.53
C ALA A 208 -21.01 14.05 15.90
N PHE A 209 -20.25 14.37 16.95
CA PHE A 209 -20.55 13.97 18.32
C PHE A 209 -21.82 14.62 18.88
N ALA A 210 -22.02 15.92 18.63
CA ALA A 210 -23.25 16.62 18.98
C ALA A 210 -24.48 15.99 18.29
N LEU A 211 -24.37 15.58 17.01
CA LEU A 211 -25.42 14.85 16.30
C LEU A 211 -25.75 13.50 16.97
N VAL A 212 -24.72 12.70 17.32
CA VAL A 212 -24.90 11.41 17.99
C VAL A 212 -25.65 11.56 19.30
N LEU A 213 -25.34 12.60 20.07
CA LEU A 213 -26.01 12.92 21.33
C LEU A 213 -27.46 13.37 21.12
N HIS A 214 -27.67 14.31 20.19
CA HIS A 214 -28.98 14.87 19.90
C HIS A 214 -29.97 13.78 19.45
N TYR A 215 -29.55 12.93 18.52
CA TYR A 215 -30.42 11.92 17.90
C TYR A 215 -30.31 10.52 18.52
N ARG A 216 -29.57 10.34 19.62
CA ARG A 216 -29.39 9.05 20.32
C ARG A 216 -28.84 7.94 19.44
N TYR A 217 -27.96 8.25 18.48
CA TYR A 217 -27.42 7.23 17.57
C TYR A 217 -26.75 6.07 18.32
N ALA A 218 -26.10 6.36 19.45
CA ALA A 218 -25.45 5.36 20.26
C ALA A 218 -26.40 4.34 20.89
N GLU A 219 -27.66 4.69 21.10
CA GLU A 219 -28.68 3.77 21.59
C GLU A 219 -29.42 3.10 20.44
N THR A 220 -29.86 3.89 19.46
CA THR A 220 -30.59 3.42 18.28
C THR A 220 -29.80 2.36 17.51
N TYR A 221 -28.49 2.57 17.34
CA TYR A 221 -27.62 1.70 16.54
C TYR A 221 -26.68 0.82 17.38
N ALA A 222 -26.86 0.76 18.70
CA ALA A 222 -26.10 -0.16 19.57
C ALA A 222 -26.17 -1.63 19.12
N PRO A 223 -27.34 -2.19 18.71
CA PRO A 223 -27.40 -3.57 18.26
C PRO A 223 -26.57 -3.82 17.01
N VAL A 224 -26.51 -2.84 16.10
CA VAL A 224 -25.76 -2.99 14.84
C VAL A 224 -24.26 -2.91 15.09
N LEU A 225 -23.81 -1.96 15.92
CA LEU A 225 -22.41 -1.88 16.34
C LEU A 225 -21.96 -3.18 17.05
N ARG A 226 -22.81 -3.74 17.92
CA ARG A 226 -22.53 -5.02 18.58
C ARG A 226 -22.37 -6.17 17.59
N LYS A 227 -23.25 -6.30 16.59
CA LYS A 227 -23.12 -7.32 15.55
C LYS A 227 -21.81 -7.15 14.75
N LEU A 228 -21.43 -5.93 14.41
CA LEU A 228 -20.16 -5.66 13.73
C LEU A 228 -18.96 -6.05 14.60
N GLN A 229 -19.00 -5.74 15.90
CA GLN A 229 -17.98 -6.15 16.86
C GLN A 229 -17.91 -7.67 17.02
N GLU A 230 -19.05 -8.34 17.12
CA GLU A 230 -19.14 -9.81 17.20
C GLU A 230 -18.58 -10.47 15.93
N HIS A 231 -18.90 -9.93 14.76
CA HIS A 231 -18.35 -10.38 13.49
C HIS A 231 -16.83 -10.19 13.44
N GLU A 232 -16.32 -9.05 13.89
CA GLU A 232 -14.88 -8.79 13.95
C GLU A 232 -14.18 -9.73 14.94
N GLN A 233 -14.74 -9.93 16.13
CA GLN A 233 -14.21 -10.88 17.10
C GLN A 233 -14.26 -12.32 16.58
N HIS A 234 -15.31 -12.68 15.85
CA HIS A 234 -15.44 -13.99 15.22
C HIS A 234 -14.38 -14.18 14.13
N ARG A 235 -14.16 -13.16 13.28
CA ARG A 235 -13.10 -13.14 12.28
C ARG A 235 -11.73 -13.31 12.93
N ILE A 236 -11.41 -12.51 13.94
CA ILE A 236 -10.17 -12.63 14.73
C ILE A 236 -10.05 -14.03 15.35
N ARG A 237 -11.14 -14.62 15.86
CA ARG A 237 -11.14 -15.96 16.44
C ARG A 237 -10.86 -17.03 15.38
N LEU A 238 -11.52 -16.96 14.22
CA LEU A 238 -11.28 -17.86 13.09
C LEU A 238 -9.85 -17.71 12.57
N GLU A 239 -9.31 -16.49 12.52
CA GLU A 239 -7.91 -16.24 12.18
C GLU A 239 -6.96 -16.90 13.17
N ARG A 240 -7.19 -16.73 14.48
CA ARG A 240 -6.42 -17.38 15.54
C ARG A 240 -6.54 -18.91 15.52
N GLN A 241 -7.63 -19.45 15.00
CA GLN A 241 -7.84 -20.90 14.86
C GLN A 241 -7.24 -21.44 13.55
N ARG A 242 -7.23 -20.65 12.48
CA ARG A 242 -6.70 -21.02 11.15
C ARG A 242 -5.19 -20.82 11.04
N SER A 243 -4.64 -19.90 11.81
CA SER A 243 -3.20 -19.75 12.01
C SER A 243 -2.91 -19.94 13.48
N PRO A 244 -2.16 -20.98 13.90
CA PRO A 244 -1.46 -20.91 15.16
C PRO A 244 -0.41 -19.80 15.00
N THR A 245 -0.82 -18.55 15.19
CA THR A 245 0.09 -17.40 15.26
C THR A 245 0.91 -17.61 16.53
N GLY A 246 1.97 -18.42 16.43
CA GLY A 246 3.00 -18.44 17.45
C GLY A 246 3.62 -17.04 17.58
N PRO A 247 4.32 -16.75 18.69
CA PRO A 247 5.03 -15.48 18.90
C PRO A 247 5.86 -15.01 17.70
N SER A 248 6.34 -15.96 16.89
CA SER A 248 7.05 -15.71 15.63
C SER A 248 6.24 -14.95 14.57
N GLN A 249 4.94 -15.21 14.39
CA GLN A 249 4.16 -14.51 13.35
C GLN A 249 3.88 -13.05 13.70
N GLU A 250 3.64 -12.75 14.98
CA GLU A 250 3.45 -11.37 15.41
C GLU A 250 4.76 -10.58 15.33
N ALA A 251 5.90 -11.23 15.66
CA ALA A 251 7.22 -10.64 15.46
C ALA A 251 7.47 -10.33 13.97
N ILE A 252 7.14 -11.25 13.05
CA ILE A 252 7.26 -11.01 11.59
C ILE A 252 6.40 -9.80 11.17
N ARG A 253 5.14 -9.72 11.63
CA ARG A 253 4.24 -8.60 11.32
C ARG A 253 4.77 -7.27 11.84
N ALA A 254 5.26 -7.25 13.08
CA ALA A 254 5.84 -6.05 13.69
C ALA A 254 7.05 -5.56 12.88
N ARG A 255 7.93 -6.46 12.46
CA ARG A 255 9.07 -6.12 11.57
C ARG A 255 8.60 -5.56 10.24
N ILE A 256 7.62 -6.20 9.59
CA ILE A 256 7.07 -5.72 8.31
C ILE A 256 6.47 -4.32 8.48
N SER A 257 5.62 -4.12 9.49
CA SER A 257 5.01 -2.81 9.76
C SER A 257 6.05 -1.73 10.00
N GLN A 258 7.09 -2.03 10.79
CA GLN A 258 8.19 -1.09 11.05
C GLN A 258 8.97 -0.75 9.77
N LYS A 259 9.25 -1.76 8.93
CA LYS A 259 9.98 -1.57 7.67
C LYS A 259 9.19 -0.73 6.68
N VAL A 260 7.91 -1.01 6.50
CA VAL A 260 7.02 -0.24 5.62
C VAL A 260 6.99 1.23 6.04
N GLN A 261 6.81 1.51 7.33
CA GLN A 261 6.77 2.89 7.87
C GLN A 261 8.10 3.64 7.78
N SER A 262 9.22 2.95 7.58
CA SER A 262 10.55 3.55 7.47
C SER A 262 11.10 3.52 6.04
N VAL A 263 10.28 3.19 5.03
CA VAL A 263 10.68 3.35 3.63
C VAL A 263 10.81 4.83 3.32
N LYS A 264 11.99 5.25 2.86
CA LYS A 264 12.26 6.63 2.43
C LYS A 264 12.71 6.72 0.99
N VAL A 265 13.56 5.79 0.57
CA VAL A 265 14.22 5.84 -0.74
C VAL A 265 13.99 4.59 -1.58
N ASP A 266 13.53 3.47 -0.98
CA ASP A 266 13.40 2.18 -1.69
C ASP A 266 12.32 2.18 -2.79
N ASN A 267 11.44 3.19 -2.80
CA ASN A 267 10.41 3.37 -3.83
C ASN A 267 10.95 4.05 -5.12
N PHE A 268 12.11 4.73 -5.05
CA PHE A 268 12.77 5.35 -6.20
C PHE A 268 14.25 5.02 -6.36
N ALA A 269 14.83 4.26 -5.44
CA ALA A 269 16.20 3.76 -5.47
C ALA A 269 16.22 2.27 -5.11
N CYS A 270 17.17 1.53 -5.66
CA CYS A 270 17.28 0.09 -5.41
C CYS A 270 18.72 -0.26 -5.08
N ALA A 271 18.93 -1.16 -4.12
CA ALA A 271 20.23 -1.76 -3.88
C ALA A 271 20.79 -2.38 -5.17
N ILE A 272 22.10 -2.25 -5.38
CA ILE A 272 22.77 -2.85 -6.54
C ILE A 272 23.93 -3.76 -6.11
N PRO A 273 24.21 -4.83 -6.86
CA PRO A 273 25.38 -5.66 -6.59
C PRO A 273 26.67 -4.85 -6.58
N VAL A 274 27.50 -5.00 -5.56
CA VAL A 274 28.80 -4.28 -5.49
C VAL A 274 29.74 -4.77 -6.60
N SER A 275 29.57 -6.01 -7.05
CA SER A 275 30.22 -6.51 -8.28
C SER A 275 29.96 -5.62 -9.50
N SER A 276 28.86 -4.87 -9.55
CA SER A 276 28.57 -3.91 -10.62
C SER A 276 29.34 -2.58 -10.48
N ILE A 277 29.87 -2.28 -9.29
CA ILE A 277 30.60 -1.05 -8.95
C ILE A 277 32.12 -1.29 -9.00
N VAL A 278 32.60 -2.43 -8.50
CA VAL A 278 34.04 -2.73 -8.41
C VAL A 278 34.69 -2.88 -9.79
N ASN A 279 33.91 -3.34 -10.78
CA ASN A 279 34.35 -3.51 -12.16
C ASN A 279 34.46 -2.20 -12.95
N THR A 280 34.07 -1.06 -12.36
CA THR A 280 34.23 0.25 -12.99
C THR A 280 35.69 0.70 -12.85
N PRO A 281 36.32 1.20 -13.94
CA PRO A 281 37.76 1.51 -13.95
C PRO A 281 38.15 2.71 -13.09
N SER A 282 37.19 3.52 -12.64
CA SER A 282 37.46 4.68 -11.78
C SER A 282 37.43 4.29 -10.31
N GLU A 283 38.52 4.52 -9.58
CA GLU A 283 38.55 4.35 -8.11
C GLU A 283 37.58 5.32 -7.41
N GLU A 284 37.32 6.49 -7.98
CA GLU A 284 36.38 7.49 -7.42
C GLU A 284 34.92 6.99 -7.42
N GLU A 285 34.58 6.01 -8.26
CA GLU A 285 33.23 5.44 -8.35
C GLU A 285 32.99 4.30 -7.35
N ARG A 286 34.03 3.88 -6.60
CA ARG A 286 33.94 2.80 -5.59
C ARG A 286 33.44 3.25 -4.22
N GLY A 287 33.42 4.56 -3.99
CA GLY A 287 32.94 5.17 -2.76
C GLY A 287 31.66 5.98 -2.94
N CYS A 288 31.00 6.25 -1.82
CA CYS A 288 29.82 7.10 -1.83
C CYS A 288 30.21 8.55 -2.18
N PRO A 289 29.57 9.18 -3.18
CA PRO A 289 29.91 10.54 -3.60
C PRO A 289 29.59 11.61 -2.54
N VAL A 290 28.79 11.25 -1.52
CA VAL A 290 28.38 12.16 -0.44
C VAL A 290 29.36 12.10 0.73
N CYS A 291 29.56 10.92 1.33
CA CYS A 291 30.43 10.75 2.50
C CYS A 291 31.88 10.36 2.16
N ARG A 292 32.15 9.96 0.91
CA ARG A 292 33.45 9.49 0.38
C ARG A 292 34.00 8.22 1.02
N ASN A 293 33.17 7.49 1.75
CA ASN A 293 33.54 6.18 2.28
C ASN A 293 33.34 5.10 1.21
N ASP A 294 34.19 4.08 1.22
CA ASP A 294 34.05 2.90 0.35
C ASP A 294 32.85 2.05 0.80
N TYR A 295 32.08 1.54 -0.17
CA TYR A 295 30.89 0.75 0.10
C TYR A 295 31.16 -0.62 0.77
N LEU A 296 32.40 -1.10 0.74
CA LEU A 296 32.83 -2.37 1.31
C LEU A 296 34.00 -2.20 2.29
N ASP A 297 34.04 -1.08 3.02
CA ASP A 297 35.05 -0.88 4.05
C ASP A 297 34.70 -1.63 5.34
N PHE A 298 34.98 -2.94 5.34
CA PHE A 298 34.85 -3.81 6.51
C PHE A 298 35.85 -3.48 7.64
N ALA A 299 36.87 -2.64 7.38
CA ALA A 299 37.83 -2.25 8.40
C ALA A 299 37.28 -1.10 9.26
N SER A 300 36.56 -0.17 8.64
CA SER A 300 36.01 1.01 9.34
C SER A 300 34.56 0.83 9.82
N PHE A 301 33.79 -0.06 9.19
CA PHE A 301 32.36 -0.22 9.48
C PHE A 301 31.99 -1.63 9.88
N ASP A 302 31.07 -1.75 10.83
CA ASP A 302 30.50 -3.04 11.19
C ASP A 302 29.48 -3.51 10.14
N ILE A 303 29.04 -4.77 10.25
CA ILE A 303 28.11 -5.34 9.28
C ILE A 303 26.73 -4.65 9.29
N ALA A 304 26.31 -4.09 10.41
CA ALA A 304 25.02 -3.39 10.51
C ALA A 304 25.08 -2.05 9.78
N ASP A 305 26.19 -1.31 9.92
CA ASP A 305 26.46 -0.07 9.21
C ASP A 305 26.56 -0.29 7.70
N LEU A 306 27.26 -1.35 7.27
CA LEU A 306 27.36 -1.71 5.85
C LEU A 306 26.00 -2.10 5.24
N ILE A 307 25.11 -2.73 6.01
CA ILE A 307 23.74 -3.01 5.56
C ILE A 307 22.93 -1.71 5.45
N ALA A 308 23.10 -0.78 6.40
CA ALA A 308 22.34 0.46 6.48
C ALA A 308 22.73 1.46 5.38
N ASP A 309 24.02 1.61 5.07
CA ASP A 309 24.52 2.53 4.04
C ASP A 309 24.96 1.84 2.74
N TYR A 310 24.39 0.66 2.45
CA TYR A 310 24.70 -0.09 1.24
C TYR A 310 24.40 0.73 -0.04
N PRO A 311 25.15 0.57 -1.15
CA PRO A 311 24.94 1.32 -2.38
C PRO A 311 23.58 1.07 -3.01
N VAL A 312 22.85 2.17 -3.26
CA VAL A 312 21.59 2.19 -4.00
C VAL A 312 21.72 3.03 -5.26
N LYS A 313 21.07 2.58 -6.33
CA LYS A 313 21.00 3.27 -7.62
C LYS A 313 19.67 4.02 -7.75
N ILE A 314 19.72 5.34 -7.93
CA ILE A 314 18.55 6.19 -8.17
C ILE A 314 17.96 5.85 -9.55
N LYS A 315 16.66 5.53 -9.60
CA LYS A 315 15.99 5.07 -10.82
C LYS A 315 15.82 6.15 -11.89
N TYR A 316 15.83 7.41 -11.51
CA TYR A 316 15.64 8.54 -12.44
C TYR A 316 16.91 8.89 -13.22
N CYS A 317 18.08 8.82 -12.59
CA CYS A 317 19.34 9.28 -13.18
C CYS A 317 20.46 8.23 -13.21
N GLY A 318 20.28 7.08 -12.56
CA GLY A 318 21.25 5.99 -12.55
C GLY A 318 22.46 6.18 -11.62
N HIS A 319 22.57 7.31 -10.91
CA HIS A 319 23.65 7.53 -9.95
C HIS A 319 23.54 6.60 -8.74
N VAL A 320 24.71 6.15 -8.27
CA VAL A 320 24.86 5.27 -7.11
C VAL A 320 25.29 6.09 -5.89
N ILE A 321 24.59 5.90 -4.78
CA ILE A 321 24.81 6.63 -3.52
C ILE A 321 24.61 5.64 -2.36
N GLY A 322 25.29 5.83 -1.23
CA GLY A 322 25.00 5.08 -0.01
C GLY A 322 23.56 5.34 0.44
N LYS A 323 22.85 4.29 0.87
CA LYS A 323 21.43 4.38 1.23
C LYS A 323 21.18 5.39 2.36
N SER A 324 21.92 5.29 3.47
CA SER A 324 21.79 6.18 4.63
C SER A 324 22.16 7.63 4.25
N CYS A 325 23.18 7.80 3.40
CA CYS A 325 23.53 9.11 2.85
C CYS A 325 22.38 9.71 2.03
N LEU A 326 21.71 8.92 1.19
CA LEU A 326 20.58 9.37 0.38
C LEU A 326 19.35 9.66 1.24
N GLU A 327 19.05 8.83 2.24
CA GLU A 327 17.96 9.07 3.20
C GLU A 327 18.18 10.40 3.96
N THR A 328 19.39 10.60 4.46
CA THR A 328 19.78 11.86 5.15
C THR A 328 19.64 13.06 4.22
N TRP A 329 20.00 12.90 2.94
CA TRP A 329 19.85 13.96 1.93
C TRP A 329 18.37 14.33 1.70
N MET A 330 17.47 13.35 1.68
CA MET A 330 16.03 13.59 1.54
C MET A 330 15.42 14.26 2.78
N ASP A 331 15.93 13.93 3.97
CA ASP A 331 15.47 14.50 5.24
C ASP A 331 15.99 15.93 5.50
N THR A 332 17.19 16.27 5.01
CA THR A 332 17.89 17.54 5.33
C THR A 332 17.10 18.75 4.84
N PRO A 333 16.53 19.66 5.64
CA PRO A 333 15.65 20.74 5.18
C PRO A 333 16.15 21.55 3.96
N LEU A 334 15.24 21.92 3.05
CA LEU A 334 15.59 22.76 1.88
C LEU A 334 16.05 24.14 2.37
N ALA A 335 17.21 24.60 1.90
CA ALA A 335 17.77 25.89 2.32
C ALA A 335 16.89 27.09 1.91
N ASP A 336 16.22 26.98 0.77
CA ASP A 336 15.25 27.96 0.27
C ASP A 336 14.15 27.23 -0.52
N PRO A 337 13.06 26.83 0.15
CA PRO A 337 11.96 26.09 -0.48
C PRO A 337 11.24 26.88 -1.58
N ALA A 338 11.29 28.21 -1.55
CA ALA A 338 10.66 29.03 -2.57
C ALA A 338 11.43 28.99 -3.90
N LYS A 339 12.77 28.91 -3.81
CA LYS A 339 13.65 28.85 -4.98
C LYS A 339 13.93 27.42 -5.46
N TYR A 340 13.99 26.46 -4.53
CA TYR A 340 14.28 25.06 -4.81
C TYR A 340 13.23 24.18 -4.12
N PRO A 341 12.03 24.05 -4.72
CA PRO A 341 10.89 23.40 -4.06
C PRO A 341 11.00 21.87 -3.97
N HIS A 342 11.95 21.26 -4.66
CA HIS A 342 12.06 19.80 -4.78
C HIS A 342 13.42 19.28 -4.35
N ARG A 343 13.44 18.11 -3.72
CA ARG A 343 14.66 17.32 -3.55
C ARG A 343 15.18 16.79 -4.88
N THR A 344 16.49 16.89 -5.06
CA THR A 344 17.19 16.45 -6.27
C THR A 344 18.32 15.48 -5.94
N CYS A 345 18.75 14.68 -6.92
CA CYS A 345 19.98 13.90 -6.83
C CYS A 345 21.18 14.80 -6.47
N PRO A 346 22.03 14.43 -5.48
CA PRO A 346 23.15 15.27 -5.04
C PRO A 346 24.27 15.39 -6.09
N LEU A 347 24.31 14.52 -7.12
CA LEU A 347 25.32 14.55 -8.17
C LEU A 347 24.89 15.39 -9.37
N CYS A 348 23.75 15.05 -9.98
CA CYS A 348 23.30 15.63 -11.25
C CYS A 348 22.12 16.60 -11.14
N ARG A 349 21.57 16.77 -9.93
CA ARG A 349 20.41 17.63 -9.64
C ARG A 349 19.12 17.24 -10.39
N THR A 350 19.02 16.03 -10.93
CA THR A 350 17.73 15.48 -11.39
C THR A 350 16.74 15.47 -10.24
N GLU A 351 15.52 15.95 -10.48
CA GLU A 351 14.43 15.96 -9.51
C GLU A 351 14.04 14.53 -9.09
N ILE A 352 13.82 14.35 -7.78
CA ILE A 352 13.41 13.09 -7.16
C ILE A 352 12.00 13.24 -6.59
N GLU A 353 11.76 14.34 -5.89
CA GLU A 353 10.47 14.69 -5.30
C GLU A 353 9.59 15.44 -6.31
N GLY A 354 8.28 15.22 -6.27
CA GLY A 354 7.33 15.84 -7.20
C GLY A 354 7.29 15.20 -8.60
N VAL A 355 8.06 14.12 -8.82
CA VAL A 355 8.09 13.35 -10.06
C VAL A 355 7.35 12.02 -9.87
N ASP A 356 6.71 11.53 -10.93
CA ASP A 356 6.08 10.21 -10.92
C ASP A 356 7.08 9.10 -10.53
N LEU A 357 6.66 8.25 -9.59
CA LEU A 357 7.43 7.09 -9.15
C LEU A 357 7.83 6.20 -10.34
N PRO A 358 9.00 5.54 -10.28
CA PRO A 358 9.42 4.61 -11.32
C PRO A 358 8.39 3.48 -11.50
N THR A 359 8.19 3.05 -12.75
CA THR A 359 7.27 1.96 -13.06
C THR A 359 7.68 0.69 -12.34
N GLN A 360 6.83 0.23 -11.42
CA GLN A 360 7.06 -1.01 -10.67
C GLN A 360 6.78 -2.23 -11.56
N PRO A 361 7.38 -3.41 -11.28
CA PRO A 361 7.05 -4.63 -12.00
C PRO A 361 5.56 -4.98 -11.90
N ASP A 362 4.84 -5.07 -13.02
CA ASP A 362 3.38 -5.26 -13.08
C ASP A 362 2.86 -6.44 -12.24
N PHE A 363 3.64 -7.52 -12.17
CA PHE A 363 3.21 -8.70 -11.44
C PHE A 363 3.18 -8.48 -9.93
N LEU A 364 3.96 -7.54 -9.38
CA LEU A 364 3.86 -7.22 -7.95
C LEU A 364 2.47 -6.68 -7.68
N ARG A 365 1.99 -5.74 -8.52
CA ARG A 365 0.63 -5.23 -8.45
C ARG A 365 -0.40 -6.36 -8.38
N GLN A 366 -0.30 -7.28 -9.33
CA GLN A 366 -1.16 -8.45 -9.35
C GLN A 366 -1.03 -9.32 -8.08
N HIS A 367 0.18 -9.45 -7.53
CA HIS A 367 0.44 -10.30 -6.37
C HIS A 367 -0.22 -9.78 -5.09
N VAL A 368 -0.11 -8.50 -4.73
CA VAL A 368 -0.79 -8.02 -3.51
C VAL A 368 -2.31 -8.04 -3.68
N ASP A 369 -2.82 -7.87 -4.91
CA ASP A 369 -4.25 -7.94 -5.18
C ASP A 369 -4.81 -9.38 -5.11
N GLU A 370 -4.06 -10.37 -5.57
CA GLU A 370 -4.55 -11.75 -5.77
C GLU A 370 -4.08 -12.74 -4.69
N ASP A 371 -2.90 -12.54 -4.09
CA ASP A 371 -2.37 -13.47 -3.12
C ASP A 371 -3.06 -13.33 -1.77
N ARG A 372 -3.69 -14.42 -1.32
CA ARG A 372 -4.47 -14.44 -0.08
C ARG A 372 -3.67 -14.06 1.15
N ARG A 373 -2.36 -14.37 1.21
CA ARG A 373 -1.50 -14.04 2.35
C ARG A 373 -1.11 -12.57 2.31
N ALA A 374 -0.78 -12.05 1.13
CA ALA A 374 -0.49 -10.63 0.95
C ALA A 374 -1.71 -9.76 1.31
N VAL A 375 -2.90 -10.06 0.76
CA VAL A 375 -4.16 -9.36 1.09
C VAL A 375 -4.44 -9.43 2.59
N PHE A 376 -4.29 -10.63 3.18
CA PHE A 376 -4.50 -10.82 4.61
C PHE A 376 -3.53 -9.99 5.46
N LEU A 377 -2.24 -9.98 5.08
CA LEU A 377 -1.21 -9.23 5.79
C LEU A 377 -1.47 -7.72 5.69
N ALA A 378 -1.81 -7.23 4.49
CA ALA A 378 -2.16 -5.83 4.23
C ALA A 378 -3.35 -5.39 5.09
N ASP A 379 -4.47 -6.12 5.05
CA ASP A 379 -5.66 -5.85 5.87
C ASP A 379 -5.34 -5.88 7.37
N ARG A 380 -4.56 -6.87 7.79
CA ARG A 380 -4.19 -7.06 9.20
C ARG A 380 -3.34 -5.91 9.74
N LEU A 381 -2.43 -5.40 8.93
CA LEU A 381 -1.55 -4.29 9.27
C LEU A 381 -2.19 -2.92 8.98
N GLY A 382 -3.34 -2.90 8.30
CA GLY A 382 -4.01 -1.68 7.86
C GLY A 382 -3.18 -0.90 6.82
N LEU A 383 -2.46 -1.63 5.96
CA LEU A 383 -1.62 -1.06 4.91
C LEU A 383 -2.45 -0.75 3.67
N GLU A 384 -2.16 0.39 3.05
CA GLU A 384 -2.66 0.73 1.71
C GLU A 384 -1.84 0.01 0.63
N ASP A 385 -2.37 -0.03 -0.61
CA ASP A 385 -1.69 -0.72 -1.72
C ASP A 385 -0.27 -0.17 -1.93
N GLU A 386 -0.12 1.17 -1.87
CA GLU A 386 1.15 1.89 -1.99
C GLU A 386 2.17 1.48 -0.92
N GLU A 387 1.73 1.39 0.33
CA GLU A 387 2.56 0.94 1.45
C GLU A 387 2.97 -0.53 1.32
N CYS A 388 2.10 -1.38 0.75
CA CYS A 388 2.44 -2.76 0.44
C CYS A 388 3.57 -2.82 -0.62
N TRP A 389 3.51 -1.96 -1.63
CA TRP A 389 4.55 -1.87 -2.66
C TRP A 389 5.89 -1.47 -2.08
N ASP A 390 5.89 -0.41 -1.28
CA ASP A 390 7.08 0.12 -0.63
C ASP A 390 7.73 -0.94 0.26
N GLY A 391 6.91 -1.71 1.01
CA GLY A 391 7.36 -2.86 1.78
C GLY A 391 8.05 -3.94 0.94
N LEU A 392 7.48 -4.31 -0.21
CA LEU A 392 8.03 -5.31 -1.11
C LEU A 392 9.32 -4.85 -1.81
N LEU A 393 9.37 -3.60 -2.25
CA LEU A 393 10.56 -3.02 -2.89
C LEU A 393 11.73 -2.93 -1.92
N ARG A 394 11.46 -2.49 -0.68
CA ARG A 394 12.46 -2.52 0.39
C ARG A 394 12.95 -3.95 0.67
N LEU A 395 12.04 -4.91 0.74
CA LEU A 395 12.39 -6.32 0.98
C LEU A 395 13.31 -6.86 -0.13
N MET A 396 13.09 -6.47 -1.40
CA MET A 396 14.00 -6.82 -2.50
C MET A 396 15.37 -6.16 -2.35
N SER A 397 15.41 -4.86 -2.05
CA SER A 397 16.67 -4.16 -1.83
C SER A 397 17.47 -4.81 -0.70
N GLU A 398 16.85 -5.10 0.44
CA GLU A 398 17.48 -5.77 1.57
C GLU A 398 17.99 -7.17 1.21
N GLU A 399 17.24 -7.96 0.41
CA GLU A 399 17.70 -9.28 -0.03
C GLU A 399 18.96 -9.17 -0.91
N ILE A 400 19.02 -8.19 -1.83
CA ILE A 400 20.22 -7.93 -2.65
C ILE A 400 21.42 -7.60 -1.74
N VAL A 401 21.24 -6.68 -0.79
CA VAL A 401 22.29 -6.26 0.15
C VAL A 401 22.86 -7.48 0.89
N LEU A 402 21.97 -8.29 1.47
CA LEU A 402 22.37 -9.42 2.30
C LEU A 402 23.04 -10.54 1.50
N GLU A 403 22.54 -10.83 0.29
CA GLU A 403 23.15 -11.83 -0.60
C GLU A 403 24.58 -11.42 -1.03
N GLU A 404 24.77 -10.15 -1.39
CA GLU A 404 26.04 -9.63 -1.87
C GLU A 404 27.07 -9.50 -0.74
N LEU A 405 26.68 -8.95 0.41
CA LEU A 405 27.58 -8.88 1.57
C LEU A 405 27.97 -10.27 2.07
N LEU A 406 27.05 -11.25 2.01
CA LEU A 406 27.36 -12.62 2.39
C LEU A 406 28.38 -13.24 1.43
N ALA A 407 28.20 -13.05 0.12
CA ALA A 407 29.15 -13.53 -0.89
C ALA A 407 30.55 -12.92 -0.69
N GLU A 408 30.63 -11.62 -0.40
CA GLU A 408 31.90 -10.92 -0.14
C GLU A 408 32.59 -11.44 1.12
N VAL A 409 31.85 -11.57 2.23
CA VAL A 409 32.38 -12.13 3.49
C VAL A 409 32.86 -13.58 3.29
N GLU A 410 32.13 -14.39 2.53
CA GLU A 410 32.54 -15.76 2.19
C GLU A 410 33.80 -15.79 1.32
N GLY A 411 33.92 -14.89 0.35
CA GLY A 411 35.13 -14.73 -0.47
C GLY A 411 36.36 -14.38 0.37
N LYS A 412 36.23 -13.40 1.28
CA LYS A 412 37.31 -12.99 2.18
C LYS A 412 37.72 -14.08 3.16
N LEU A 413 36.78 -14.87 3.68
CA LEU A 413 37.08 -16.00 4.57
C LEU A 413 37.91 -17.11 3.91
N MET A 414 37.84 -17.26 2.58
CA MET A 414 38.68 -18.22 1.84
C MET A 414 40.15 -17.79 1.76
N VAL A 415 40.42 -16.49 1.93
CA VAL A 415 41.78 -15.94 1.99
C VAL A 415 42.24 -15.96 3.45
N ASN A 416 43.23 -16.78 3.78
CA ASN A 416 43.73 -16.87 5.15
C ASN A 416 44.27 -15.50 5.62
N GLY A 417 43.67 -14.94 6.66
CA GLY A 417 44.02 -13.63 7.22
C GLY A 417 43.63 -13.49 8.69
N GLU A 418 44.11 -12.43 9.34
CA GLU A 418 43.95 -12.18 10.78
C GLU A 418 42.49 -11.84 11.18
N GLU A 419 41.62 -11.51 10.23
CA GLU A 419 40.24 -11.05 10.46
C GLU A 419 39.16 -12.17 10.49
N GLN A 420 39.57 -13.44 10.53
CA GLN A 420 38.65 -14.59 10.38
C GLN A 420 37.50 -14.61 11.40
N GLU A 421 37.74 -14.23 12.66
CA GLU A 421 36.69 -14.25 13.69
C GLU A 421 35.60 -13.19 13.42
N CYS A 422 36.00 -11.97 13.04
CA CYS A 422 35.06 -10.89 12.74
C CYS A 422 34.20 -11.26 11.53
N LEU A 423 34.83 -11.77 10.46
CA LEU A 423 34.13 -12.22 9.26
C LEU A 423 33.19 -13.41 9.54
N ALA A 424 33.56 -14.34 10.42
CA ALA A 424 32.70 -15.44 10.82
C ALA A 424 31.45 -14.97 11.60
N LYS A 425 31.59 -13.95 12.47
CA LYS A 425 30.46 -13.31 13.14
C LYS A 425 29.56 -12.60 12.13
N ALA A 426 30.12 -11.80 11.23
CA ALA A 426 29.38 -11.13 10.16
C ALA A 426 28.60 -12.12 9.29
N LYS A 427 29.23 -13.23 8.89
CA LYS A 427 28.57 -14.34 8.17
C LYS A 427 27.36 -14.90 8.90
N THR A 428 27.45 -15.05 10.22
CA THR A 428 26.34 -15.55 11.04
C THR A 428 25.19 -14.55 11.07
N VAL A 429 25.49 -13.27 11.34
CA VAL A 429 24.50 -12.18 11.33
C VAL A 429 23.77 -12.07 9.99
N LEU A 430 24.49 -12.14 8.87
CA LEU A 430 23.91 -12.08 7.53
C LEU A 430 22.99 -13.28 7.24
N LYS A 431 23.38 -14.49 7.65
CA LYS A 431 22.55 -15.69 7.50
C LYS A 431 21.27 -15.61 8.33
N ASP A 432 21.36 -15.11 9.56
CA ASP A 432 20.20 -14.92 10.43
C ASP A 432 19.25 -13.87 9.83
N LYS A 433 19.77 -12.74 9.35
CA LYS A 433 18.96 -11.72 8.64
C LYS A 433 18.32 -12.25 7.36
N LEU A 434 19.02 -13.06 6.56
CA LEU A 434 18.42 -13.71 5.37
C LEU A 434 17.28 -14.67 5.75
N LYS A 435 17.42 -15.37 6.87
CA LYS A 435 16.36 -16.23 7.39
C LYS A 435 15.13 -15.41 7.80
N GLU A 436 15.33 -14.32 8.55
CA GLU A 436 14.26 -13.38 8.92
C GLU A 436 13.57 -12.79 7.69
N LEU A 437 14.35 -12.39 6.68
CA LEU A 437 13.83 -11.89 5.40
C LEU A 437 13.02 -12.95 4.65
N GLY A 438 13.46 -14.21 4.70
CA GLY A 438 12.70 -15.35 4.18
C GLY A 438 11.35 -15.57 4.85
N GLU A 439 11.27 -15.35 6.17
CA GLU A 439 10.00 -15.40 6.92
C GLU A 439 9.06 -14.25 6.51
N GLU A 440 9.60 -13.04 6.38
CA GLU A 440 8.84 -11.85 5.93
C GLU A 440 8.33 -12.05 4.50
N LYS A 441 9.20 -12.52 3.59
CA LYS A 441 8.84 -12.89 2.22
C LYS A 441 7.71 -13.94 2.20
N GLY A 442 7.79 -14.94 3.07
CA GLY A 442 6.75 -15.95 3.25
C GLY A 442 5.41 -15.39 3.74
N ALA A 443 5.44 -14.37 4.61
CA ALA A 443 4.25 -13.67 5.09
C ALA A 443 3.60 -12.84 3.97
N TRP A 444 4.41 -12.28 3.07
CA TRP A 444 3.95 -11.64 1.84
C TRP A 444 3.44 -12.61 0.77
N GLY A 445 3.41 -13.92 1.03
CA GLY A 445 2.90 -14.91 0.09
C GLY A 445 3.92 -15.48 -0.88
N PHE A 446 5.17 -15.01 -0.85
CA PHE A 446 6.22 -15.51 -1.72
C PHE A 446 6.89 -16.75 -1.12
N SER A 447 7.12 -17.76 -1.96
CA SER A 447 7.93 -18.92 -1.57
C SER A 447 9.43 -18.67 -1.80
N THR A 448 10.29 -19.35 -1.05
CA THR A 448 11.76 -19.20 -1.19
C THR A 448 12.32 -19.61 -2.55
N LYS A 449 11.55 -20.38 -3.36
CA LYS A 449 11.97 -20.86 -4.69
C LYS A 449 11.20 -20.19 -5.84
N GLU A 450 10.57 -19.06 -5.59
CA GLU A 450 9.66 -18.48 -6.56
C GLU A 450 10.41 -17.75 -7.67
N ALA A 451 10.37 -18.30 -8.89
CA ALA A 451 10.93 -17.67 -10.07
C ALA A 451 10.39 -16.24 -10.29
N LYS A 452 9.12 -15.99 -9.91
CA LYS A 452 8.50 -14.67 -9.97
C LYS A 452 9.25 -13.64 -9.13
N TRP A 453 9.58 -13.97 -7.88
CA TRP A 453 10.32 -13.07 -7.00
C TRP A 453 11.69 -12.69 -7.59
N ALA A 454 12.43 -13.68 -8.09
CA ALA A 454 13.71 -13.44 -8.76
C ALA A 454 13.56 -12.56 -10.01
N ILE A 455 12.47 -12.72 -10.77
CA ILE A 455 12.15 -11.88 -11.93
C ILE A 455 11.86 -10.43 -11.49
N ALA A 456 11.06 -10.18 -10.42
CA ALA A 456 10.89 -8.80 -9.91
C ALA A 456 12.21 -8.23 -9.47
N LYS A 457 12.93 -8.96 -8.62
CA LYS A 457 14.18 -8.46 -8.04
C LYS A 457 15.13 -8.00 -9.15
N LYS A 458 15.27 -8.81 -10.19
CA LYS A 458 16.07 -8.46 -11.37
C LYS A 458 15.49 -7.30 -12.18
N ALA A 459 14.18 -7.27 -12.40
CA ALA A 459 13.52 -6.19 -13.13
C ALA A 459 13.68 -4.86 -12.39
N TRP A 460 13.42 -4.86 -11.09
CA TRP A 460 13.58 -3.71 -10.20
C TRP A 460 15.03 -3.25 -10.17
N ALA A 461 16.01 -4.13 -9.93
CA ALA A 461 17.43 -3.75 -9.92
C ALA A 461 17.91 -3.11 -11.24
N ASN A 462 17.42 -3.61 -12.38
CA ASN A 462 17.82 -3.14 -13.70
C ASN A 462 17.00 -1.96 -14.23
N LEU A 463 15.84 -1.67 -13.64
CA LEU A 463 15.04 -0.52 -14.03
C LEU A 463 15.87 0.76 -13.86
N VAL A 464 15.97 1.52 -14.93
CA VAL A 464 16.37 2.92 -14.97
C VAL A 464 15.40 3.56 -15.96
N LYS A 465 14.76 4.67 -15.56
CA LYS A 465 13.90 5.42 -16.49
C LYS A 465 14.82 5.90 -17.62
N ALA A 466 14.70 5.31 -18.81
CA ALA A 466 15.45 5.76 -19.97
C ALA A 466 15.14 7.26 -20.12
N GLY A 467 16.17 8.09 -20.13
CA GLY A 467 16.05 9.54 -20.01
C GLY A 467 14.97 10.11 -20.92
N ALA A 468 14.09 10.92 -20.32
CA ALA A 468 13.20 11.82 -21.03
C ALA A 468 14.00 13.00 -21.60
#